data_AF-A0A7S2BE20-F1
#
_entry.id   AF-A0A7S2BE20-F1
#
_cell.length_a   1.000
_cell.length_b   1.000
_cell.length_c   1.000
_cell.angle_alpha   90.00
_cell.angle_beta   90.00
_cell.angle_gamma   90.00
#
_symmetry.space_group_name_H-M   'P 1'
#
loop_
_entity.id
_entity.type
_entity.pdbx_description
1 polymer ?
#
loop_
_entity_poly.entity_id
_entity_poly.type
_entity_poly.pdbx_seq_one_letter_code
_entity_poly.pdbx_strand_id
1 'polypeptide(L)'
;WSSATAFDGGKSGADEGGAGDGKGDAAGTSRRAPNLVLLLAGLYNLGVVQCGLVYDLVTILAERLTPLDVELLLLLLSEVGPQLRADDSTALKDIVDMVRKNKAVIE
;
A
#
# COMPACT_ATOMS: atom_id res chain seq x y z
N TRP A 1 -21.31 13.39 -3.70
CA TRP A 1 -22.20 13.93 -4.75
C TRP A 1 -21.51 15.11 -5.40
N SER A 2 -20.82 14.89 -6.52
CA SER A 2 -20.83 15.80 -7.67
C SER A 2 -20.02 15.17 -8.80
N SER A 3 -20.61 15.21 -9.99
CA SER A 3 -20.05 14.90 -11.30
C SER A 3 -20.02 13.43 -11.73
N ALA A 4 -21.05 13.09 -12.52
CA ALA A 4 -21.11 11.95 -13.40
C ALA A 4 -20.19 12.17 -14.62
N THR A 5 -19.36 11.19 -14.93
CA THR A 5 -18.80 11.02 -16.29
C THR A 5 -19.48 9.83 -16.93
N ALA A 6 -20.10 10.11 -18.07
CA ALA A 6 -20.86 9.21 -18.91
C ALA A 6 -20.04 8.00 -19.38
N PHE A 7 -20.64 6.80 -19.29
CA PHE A 7 -20.19 5.59 -19.97
C PHE A 7 -21.08 5.39 -21.20
N ASP A 8 -20.56 5.78 -22.36
CA ASP A 8 -21.11 5.49 -23.68
C ASP A 8 -20.04 4.74 -24.48
N GLY A 9 -20.45 3.69 -25.19
CA GLY A 9 -19.58 2.92 -26.08
C GLY A 9 -19.70 1.42 -25.90
N GLY A 10 -20.76 0.84 -26.45
CA GLY A 10 -20.82 -0.59 -26.71
C GLY A 10 -19.90 -1.00 -27.86
N LYS A 11 -19.34 -2.22 -27.79
CA LYS A 11 -19.28 -3.12 -28.95
C LYS A 11 -19.05 -4.58 -28.53
N SER A 12 -19.94 -5.42 -29.04
CA SER A 12 -19.85 -6.89 -29.11
C SER A 12 -18.60 -7.34 -29.86
N GLY A 13 -17.93 -8.36 -29.32
CA GLY A 13 -16.89 -9.15 -29.97
C GLY A 13 -16.76 -10.47 -29.22
N ALA A 14 -17.37 -11.52 -29.77
CA ALA A 14 -17.13 -12.89 -29.35
C ALA A 14 -15.73 -13.32 -29.84
N ASP A 15 -14.91 -13.90 -28.97
CA ASP A 15 -14.08 -15.07 -29.30
C ASP A 15 -13.52 -15.75 -28.02
N GLU A 16 -13.89 -17.01 -27.91
CA GLU A 16 -13.22 -18.21 -27.40
C GLU A 16 -12.10 -18.15 -26.32
N GLY A 17 -12.29 -18.98 -25.29
CA GLY A 17 -11.36 -20.07 -25.00
C GLY A 17 -10.07 -19.73 -24.24
N GLY A 18 -10.11 -19.86 -22.92
CA GLY A 18 -8.90 -19.90 -22.09
C GLY A 18 -9.16 -20.55 -20.75
N ALA A 19 -8.98 -21.87 -20.69
CA ALA A 19 -8.92 -22.62 -19.45
C ALA A 19 -7.90 -21.97 -18.49
N GLY A 20 -8.38 -21.50 -17.34
CA GLY A 20 -7.54 -21.05 -16.24
C GLY A 20 -7.71 -22.02 -15.10
N ASP A 21 -6.89 -23.06 -15.12
CA ASP A 21 -6.80 -24.10 -14.09
C ASP A 21 -6.83 -23.54 -12.67
N GLY A 22 -7.61 -24.21 -11.83
CA GLY A 22 -7.64 -23.98 -10.40
C GLY A 22 -6.25 -24.13 -9.79
N LYS A 23 -5.68 -23.00 -9.33
CA LYS A 23 -4.55 -23.01 -8.40
C LYS A 23 -5.07 -22.72 -7.00
N GLY A 24 -5.43 -23.81 -6.30
CA GLY A 24 -5.91 -23.80 -4.93
C GLY A 24 -4.97 -23.06 -3.96
N ASP A 25 -5.59 -22.23 -3.12
CA ASP A 25 -5.38 -22.13 -1.66
C ASP A 25 -3.97 -21.98 -1.08
N ALA A 26 -3.01 -21.47 -1.85
CA ALA A 26 -1.79 -20.83 -1.32
C ALA A 26 -1.85 -19.29 -1.40
N ALA A 27 -2.80 -18.73 -2.15
CA ALA A 27 -3.03 -17.29 -2.31
C ALA A 27 -3.66 -16.63 -1.07
N GLY A 28 -4.21 -17.46 -0.16
CA GLY A 28 -4.84 -16.99 1.07
C GLY A 28 -3.85 -16.39 2.08
N THR A 29 -2.55 -16.68 1.97
CA THR A 29 -1.50 -16.14 2.86
C THR A 29 -0.81 -14.92 2.26
N SER A 30 -0.58 -14.89 0.95
CA SER A 30 0.11 -13.78 0.27
C SER A 30 -0.68 -12.46 0.33
N ARG A 31 -2.02 -12.53 0.33
CA ARG A 31 -2.88 -11.34 0.45
C ARG A 31 -3.18 -10.89 1.89
N ARG A 32 -2.71 -11.60 2.93
CA ARG A 32 -3.02 -11.22 4.32
C ARG A 32 -2.33 -9.93 4.74
N ALA A 33 -1.06 -9.80 4.39
CA ALA A 33 -0.26 -8.63 4.73
C ALA A 33 -0.80 -7.34 4.09
N PRO A 34 -1.05 -7.27 2.75
CA PRO A 34 -1.59 -6.05 2.14
C PRO A 34 -3.01 -5.73 2.64
N ASN A 35 -3.86 -6.74 2.87
CA ASN A 35 -5.19 -6.51 3.44
C ASN A 35 -5.13 -5.92 4.85
N LEU A 36 -4.18 -6.36 5.68
CA LEU A 36 -4.00 -5.82 7.02
C LEU A 36 -3.47 -4.39 6.98
N VAL A 37 -2.54 -4.09 6.06
CA VAL A 37 -2.04 -2.73 5.84
C VAL A 37 -3.16 -1.80 5.38
N LEU A 38 -4.01 -2.24 4.46
CA LEU A 38 -5.19 -1.48 4.03
C LEU A 38 -6.20 -1.26 5.16
N LEU A 39 -6.42 -2.27 6.01
CA LEU A 39 -7.26 -2.12 7.19
C LEU A 39 -6.69 -1.06 8.15
N LEU A 40 -5.38 -1.10 8.42
CA LEU A 40 -4.70 -0.12 9.28
C LEU A 40 -4.75 1.29 8.69
N ALA A 41 -4.53 1.42 7.37
CA ALA A 41 -4.69 2.68 6.65
C ALA A 41 -6.13 3.23 6.80
N GLY A 42 -7.14 2.36 6.67
CA GLY A 42 -8.53 2.70 6.91
C GLY A 42 -8.81 3.16 8.35
N LEU A 43 -8.22 2.51 9.35
CA LEU A 43 -8.38 2.90 10.77
C LEU A 43 -7.72 4.26 11.08
N TYR A 44 -6.59 4.56 10.43
CA TYR A 44 -5.96 5.88 10.52
C TYR A 44 -6.84 6.95 9.87
N ASN A 45 -7.40 6.67 8.68
CA ASN A 45 -8.35 7.59 8.00
C ASN A 45 -9.61 7.87 8.83
N LEU A 46 -10.04 6.89 9.65
CA LEU A 46 -11.17 7.05 10.57
C LEU A 46 -10.80 7.74 11.89
N GLY A 47 -9.52 8.09 12.09
CA GLY A 47 -9.01 8.70 13.33
C GLY A 47 -8.99 7.75 14.54
N VAL A 48 -9.18 6.45 14.33
CA VAL A 48 -9.11 5.43 15.39
C VAL A 48 -7.67 5.14 15.78
N VAL A 49 -6.76 5.21 14.79
CA VAL A 49 -5.32 5.03 14.96
C VAL A 49 -4.63 6.38 14.79
N GLN A 50 -3.65 6.66 15.65
CA GLN A 50 -2.87 7.89 15.62
C GLN A 50 -1.70 7.78 14.64
N CYS A 51 -1.25 8.91 14.08
CA CYS A 51 -0.15 8.95 13.09
C CYS A 51 1.14 8.28 13.57
N GLY A 52 1.43 8.30 14.88
CA GLY A 52 2.59 7.63 15.49
C GLY A 52 2.71 6.15 15.15
N LEU A 53 1.63 5.39 15.25
CA LEU A 53 1.65 3.95 14.94
C LEU A 53 1.95 3.68 13.46
N VAL A 54 1.48 4.57 12.59
CA VAL A 54 1.72 4.47 11.16
C VAL A 54 3.19 4.78 10.86
N TYR A 55 3.79 5.78 11.52
CA TYR A 55 5.22 6.05 11.42
C TYR A 55 6.09 4.88 11.89
N ASP A 56 5.73 4.24 13.00
CA ASP A 56 6.44 3.05 13.48
C ASP A 56 6.36 1.91 12.47
N LEU A 57 5.17 1.69 11.87
CA LEU A 57 4.98 0.68 10.84
C LEU A 57 5.84 0.97 9.59
N VAL A 58 5.85 2.22 9.12
CA VAL A 58 6.69 2.65 7.98
C VAL A 58 8.17 2.45 8.31
N THR A 59 8.59 2.75 9.54
CA THR A 59 9.98 2.56 10.03
C THR A 59 10.38 1.08 10.00
N ILE A 60 9.56 0.18 10.53
CA ILE A 60 9.83 -1.27 10.54
C ILE A 60 9.93 -1.83 9.12
N LEU A 61 9.04 -1.39 8.22
CA LEU A 61 9.07 -1.82 6.81
C LEU A 61 10.32 -1.28 6.09
N ALA A 62 10.72 -0.04 6.41
CA ALA A 62 11.92 0.63 5.89
C ALA A 62 13.24 0.03 6.40
N GLU A 63 13.25 -0.62 7.57
CA GLU A 63 14.42 -1.31 8.11
C GLU A 63 14.66 -2.66 7.43
N ARG A 64 13.60 -3.44 7.18
CA ARG A 64 13.71 -4.81 6.67
C ARG A 64 13.88 -4.87 5.15
N LEU A 65 13.27 -3.94 4.40
CA LEU A 65 13.40 -3.77 2.94
C LEU A 65 13.32 -5.09 2.14
N THR A 66 12.52 -6.07 2.58
CA THR A 66 12.26 -7.26 1.76
C THR A 66 11.34 -6.91 0.59
N PRO A 67 11.26 -7.73 -0.47
CA PRO A 67 10.36 -7.45 -1.60
C PRO A 67 8.90 -7.26 -1.18
N LEU A 68 8.47 -8.01 -0.17
CA LEU A 68 7.14 -7.86 0.41
C LEU A 68 7.01 -6.54 1.20
N ASP A 69 8.00 -6.19 2.03
CA ASP A 69 7.94 -4.97 2.83
C ASP A 69 7.90 -3.71 1.95
N VAL A 70 8.58 -3.71 0.80
CA VAL A 70 8.52 -2.61 -0.18
C VAL A 70 7.14 -2.49 -0.80
N GLU A 71 6.50 -3.61 -1.18
CA GLU A 71 5.13 -3.60 -1.69
C GLU A 71 4.15 -3.03 -0.66
N LEU A 72 4.26 -3.47 0.59
CA LEU A 72 3.43 -2.99 1.70
C LEU A 72 3.66 -1.51 2.01
N LEU A 73 4.93 -1.06 1.95
CA LEU A 73 5.30 0.32 2.18
C LEU A 73 4.72 1.24 1.09
N LEU A 74 4.83 0.85 -0.18
CA LEU A 74 4.25 1.60 -1.29
C LEU A 74 2.73 1.64 -1.20
N LEU A 75 2.09 0.51 -0.87
CA LEU A 75 0.65 0.44 -0.66
C LEU A 75 0.18 1.39 0.45
N LEU A 76 0.84 1.34 1.61
CA LEU A 76 0.53 2.21 2.75
C LEU A 76 0.71 3.69 2.39
N LEU A 77 1.84 4.05 1.78
CA LEU A 77 2.12 5.43 1.39
C LEU A 77 1.18 5.96 0.30
N SER A 78 0.63 5.07 -0.55
CA SER A 78 -0.39 5.44 -1.53
C SER A 78 -1.70 5.87 -0.86
N GLU A 79 -2.11 5.17 0.21
CA GLU A 79 -3.38 5.44 0.90
C GLU A 79 -3.30 6.61 1.88
N VAL A 80 -2.26 6.63 2.74
CA VAL A 80 -2.18 7.56 3.88
C VAL A 80 -1.04 8.59 3.75
N GLY A 81 -0.24 8.51 2.69
CA GLY A 81 0.93 9.38 2.49
C GLY A 81 0.64 10.89 2.52
N PRO A 82 -0.45 11.40 1.91
CA PRO A 82 -0.80 12.82 1.99
C PRO A 82 -1.17 13.27 3.41
N GLN A 83 -1.90 12.44 4.15
CA GLN A 83 -2.35 12.74 5.51
C GLN A 83 -1.17 12.71 6.50
N LEU A 84 -0.29 11.72 6.39
CA LEU A 84 0.96 11.67 7.15
C LEU A 84 1.79 12.95 6.97
N ARG A 85 1.95 13.43 5.74
CA ARG A 85 2.70 14.69 5.50
C ARG A 85 2.06 15.91 6.15
N ALA A 86 0.73 15.94 6.25
CA ALA A 86 0.01 17.03 6.88
C ALA A 86 0.13 16.99 8.41
N ASP A 87 0.17 15.79 8.98
CA ASP A 87 0.30 15.58 10.43
C ASP A 87 1.73 15.83 10.95
N ASP A 88 2.75 15.24 10.30
CA ASP A 88 4.15 15.51 10.65
C ASP A 88 5.11 15.25 9.47
N SER A 89 5.45 16.33 8.77
CA SER A 89 6.41 16.28 7.66
C SER A 89 7.86 15.96 8.09
N THR A 90 8.18 16.07 9.38
CA THR A 90 9.54 15.89 9.93
C THR A 90 9.82 14.42 10.17
N ALA A 91 8.90 13.71 10.83
CA ALA A 91 8.99 12.27 11.03
C ALA A 91 9.09 11.50 9.70
N LEU A 92 8.34 11.93 8.67
CA LEU A 92 8.42 11.30 7.36
C LEU A 92 9.79 11.49 6.68
N LYS A 93 10.43 12.66 6.86
CA LYS A 93 11.78 12.91 6.33
C LYS A 93 12.82 12.02 6.98
N ASP A 94 12.76 11.87 8.30
CA ASP A 94 13.70 11.01 9.03
C ASP A 94 13.61 9.55 8.56
N ILE A 95 12.40 9.07 8.27
CA ILE A 95 12.18 7.73 7.72
C ILE A 95 12.74 7.61 6.29
N VAL A 96 12.52 8.61 5.43
CA VAL A 96 13.10 8.63 4.07
C VAL A 96 14.63 8.64 4.12
N ASP A 97 15.22 9.41 5.03
CA ASP A 97 16.67 9.46 5.21
C ASP A 97 17.22 8.14 5.77
N MET A 98 16.47 7.44 6.61
CA MET A 98 16.80 6.08 7.07
C MET A 98 16.80 5.06 5.92
N VAL A 99 15.78 5.07 5.06
CA VAL A 99 15.73 4.21 3.86
C VAL A 99 16.93 4.47 2.94
N ARG A 100 17.27 5.75 2.72
CA ARG A 100 18.41 6.15 1.88
C ARG A 100 19.74 5.67 2.44
N LYS A 101 19.94 5.78 3.76
CA LYS A 101 21.14 5.27 4.43
C LYS A 101 21.25 3.75 4.32
N ASN A 102 20.15 3.02 4.52
CA ASN A 102 20.16 1.56 4.34
C ASN A 102 20.51 1.14 2.91
N LYS A 103 20.06 1.89 1.89
CA LYS A 103 20.47 1.65 0.51
C LYS A 103 21.97 1.90 0.28
N ALA A 104 22.53 2.95 0.90
CA ALA A 104 23.94 3.32 0.77
C ALA A 104 24.91 2.37 1.49
N VAL A 105 24.44 1.60 2.49
CA VAL A 105 25.27 0.57 3.17
C VAL A 105 25.48 -0.68 2.29
N ILE A 106 24.70 -0.83 1.23
CA ILE A 106 24.76 -1.99 0.32
C ILE A 106 25.65 -1.71 -0.91
N GLU A 107 26.02 -0.45 -1.17
CA GLU A 107 27.04 -0.05 -2.17
C GLU A 107 28.44 0.04 -1.53
#